data_AF-A0A172QSD2-F1
#
_entry.id   AF-A0A172QSD2-F1
#
_cell.length_a   1.000
_cell.length_b   1.000
_cell.length_c   1.000
_cell.angle_alpha   90.00
_cell.angle_beta   90.00
_cell.angle_gamma   90.00
#
_symmetry.space_group_name_H-M   'P 1'
#
loop_
_entity.id
_entity.type
_entity.pdbx_description
1 polymer ?
#
loop_
_entity_poly.entity_id
_entity_poly.type
_entity_poly.pdbx_seq_one_letter_code
_entity_poly.pdbx_strand_id
1 'polypeptide(L)'
;MKSIHQEISRIERSHDYLWSVREDLHARFDSKLKSHIVDSVLDSVAEGYEGRINRFRKIFIEMKAVEELRTFEASRPSHLMAA
;
A
#
# COMPACT_ATOMS: atom_id res chain seq x y z
N MET A 1 -6.04 -18.16 -21.21
CA MET A 1 -4.61 -17.95 -20.85
C MET A 1 -4.50 -16.72 -19.95
N LYS A 2 -4.63 -16.87 -18.62
CA LYS A 2 -4.63 -15.77 -17.64
C LYS A 2 -3.44 -15.78 -16.65
N SER A 3 -2.50 -16.71 -16.78
CA SER A 3 -1.48 -16.93 -15.75
C SER A 3 -0.25 -16.02 -15.88
N ILE A 4 0.14 -15.66 -17.10
CA ILE A 4 1.48 -15.10 -17.34
C ILE A 4 1.60 -13.65 -16.86
N HIS A 5 0.54 -12.84 -16.99
CA HIS A 5 0.57 -11.43 -16.56
C HIS A 5 0.57 -11.29 -15.03
N GLN A 6 -0.11 -12.19 -14.31
CA GLN A 6 -0.03 -12.21 -12.84
C GLN A 6 1.35 -12.65 -12.36
N GLU A 7 2.01 -13.56 -13.07
CA GLU A 7 3.35 -14.03 -12.74
C GLU A 7 4.42 -12.96 -13.04
N ILE A 8 4.29 -12.22 -14.15
CA ILE A 8 5.16 -11.07 -14.46
C ILE A 8 5.00 -9.96 -13.41
N SER A 9 3.77 -9.61 -13.01
CA SER A 9 3.54 -8.66 -11.90
C SER A 9 4.02 -9.16 -10.53
N ARG A 10 4.27 -10.46 -10.38
CA ARG A 10 4.81 -11.07 -9.15
C ARG A 10 6.35 -11.09 -9.18
N ILE A 11 6.95 -11.23 -10.35
CA ILE A 11 8.42 -11.25 -10.55
C ILE A 11 8.99 -9.82 -10.53
N GLU A 12 8.32 -8.81 -11.09
CA GLU A 12 8.74 -7.40 -10.92
C GLU A 12 8.65 -6.90 -9.47
N ARG A 13 7.74 -7.50 -8.68
CA ARG A 13 7.62 -7.27 -7.22
C ARG A 13 8.86 -7.74 -6.43
N SER A 14 9.70 -8.59 -6.99
CA SER A 14 10.92 -9.10 -6.33
C SER A 14 12.00 -8.03 -6.13
N HIS A 15 11.94 -6.89 -6.85
CA HIS A 15 12.80 -5.72 -6.65
C HIS A 15 12.07 -4.55 -5.98
N ASP A 16 10.86 -4.78 -5.45
CA ASP A 16 10.13 -3.77 -4.70
C ASP A 16 10.79 -3.60 -3.33
N TYR A 17 11.62 -2.56 -3.18
CA TYR A 17 12.26 -2.22 -1.90
C TYR A 17 11.22 -1.91 -0.79
N LEU A 18 9.97 -1.67 -1.18
CA LEU A 18 8.81 -1.48 -0.31
C LEU A 18 8.01 -2.76 -0.08
N TRP A 19 8.40 -3.92 -0.61
CA TRP A 19 7.65 -5.18 -0.45
C TRP A 19 7.29 -5.47 1.02
N SER A 20 8.25 -5.31 1.95
CA SER A 20 7.98 -5.52 3.37
C SER A 20 6.97 -4.53 3.96
N VAL A 21 6.94 -3.29 3.45
CA VAL A 21 5.96 -2.27 3.86
C VAL A 21 4.60 -2.63 3.28
N ARG A 22 4.55 -3.07 2.02
CA ARG A 22 3.33 -3.51 1.35
C ARG A 22 2.67 -4.66 2.12
N GLU A 23 3.43 -5.70 2.45
CA GLU A 23 2.93 -6.85 3.23
C GLU A 23 2.42 -6.43 4.62
N ASP A 24 3.15 -5.56 5.32
CA ASP A 24 2.73 -5.06 6.64
C ASP A 24 1.44 -4.23 6.55
N LEU A 25 1.31 -3.36 5.53
CA LEU A 25 0.09 -2.59 5.31
C LEU A 25 -1.10 -3.49 4.96
N HIS A 26 -0.91 -4.51 4.12
CA HIS A 26 -1.97 -5.49 3.86
C HIS A 26 -2.34 -6.24 5.13
N ALA A 27 -1.39 -6.73 5.92
CA ALA A 27 -1.69 -7.39 7.18
C ALA A 27 -2.50 -6.50 8.16
N ARG A 28 -2.24 -5.19 8.17
CA ARG A 28 -2.93 -4.22 9.05
C ARG A 28 -4.30 -3.79 8.52
N PHE A 29 -4.47 -3.65 7.20
CA PHE A 29 -5.63 -3.00 6.61
C PHE A 29 -6.49 -3.88 5.70
N ASP A 30 -6.06 -5.07 5.27
CA ASP A 30 -6.80 -5.91 4.31
C ASP A 30 -8.16 -6.37 4.86
N SER A 31 -8.30 -6.46 6.18
CA SER A 31 -9.60 -6.73 6.84
C SER A 31 -10.59 -5.55 6.80
N LYS A 32 -10.13 -4.34 6.43
CA LYS A 32 -10.90 -3.08 6.52
C LYS A 32 -10.96 -2.32 5.20
N LEU A 33 -9.92 -2.43 4.38
CA LEU A 33 -9.71 -1.77 3.10
C LEU A 33 -9.40 -2.83 2.05
N LYS A 34 -9.80 -2.58 0.80
CA LYS A 34 -9.47 -3.51 -0.29
C LYS A 34 -7.99 -3.40 -0.61
N SER A 35 -7.34 -4.52 -0.92
CA SER A 35 -5.89 -4.59 -1.19
C SER A 35 -5.44 -3.59 -2.26
N HIS A 36 -6.23 -3.36 -3.33
CA HIS A 36 -5.88 -2.36 -4.35
C HIS A 36 -5.82 -0.91 -3.82
N ILE A 37 -6.57 -0.58 -2.77
CA ILE A 37 -6.52 0.75 -2.13
C ILE A 37 -5.20 0.88 -1.37
N VAL A 38 -4.82 -0.16 -0.62
CA VAL A 38 -3.55 -0.23 0.11
C VAL A 38 -2.37 -0.08 -0.86
N ASP A 39 -2.41 -0.81 -1.98
CA ASP A 39 -1.38 -0.71 -3.02
C ASP A 39 -1.33 0.68 -3.65
N SER A 40 -2.48 1.25 -4.02
CA SER A 40 -2.55 2.58 -4.65
C SER A 40 -2.02 3.70 -3.74
N VAL A 41 -2.32 3.63 -2.44
CA VAL A 41 -1.82 4.61 -1.46
C VAL A 41 -0.31 4.46 -1.29
N LEU A 42 0.19 3.23 -1.15
CA LEU A 42 1.62 2.99 -1.02
C LEU A 42 2.40 3.50 -2.25
N ASP A 43 1.89 3.23 -3.45
CA ASP A 43 2.50 3.65 -4.70
C ASP A 43 2.49 5.19 -4.83
N SER A 44 1.36 5.84 -4.56
CA SER A 44 1.26 7.30 -4.58
C SER A 44 2.18 7.99 -3.56
N VAL A 45 2.28 7.43 -2.35
CA VAL A 45 3.21 7.93 -1.35
C VAL A 45 4.65 7.74 -1.83
N ALA A 46 5.00 6.56 -2.36
CA ALA A 46 6.35 6.25 -2.82
C ALA A 46 6.83 7.18 -3.95
N GLU A 47 5.95 7.53 -4.89
CA GLU A 47 6.18 8.51 -5.96
C GLU A 47 6.57 9.89 -5.39
N GLY A 48 5.91 10.33 -4.32
CA GLY A 48 6.23 11.59 -3.64
C GLY A 48 7.62 11.66 -3.00
N TYR A 49 8.30 10.52 -2.87
CA TYR A 49 9.68 10.42 -2.36
C TYR A 49 10.70 10.05 -3.45
N GLU A 50 10.30 9.92 -4.72
CA GLU A 50 11.26 9.72 -5.82
C GLU A 50 12.25 10.91 -5.91
N GLY A 51 13.53 10.59 -6.15
CA GLY A 51 14.61 11.59 -6.23
C GLY A 51 15.20 12.04 -4.88
N ARG A 52 14.62 11.67 -3.73
CA ARG A 52 15.20 11.99 -2.40
C ARG A 52 16.04 10.82 -1.88
N ILE A 53 17.37 10.95 -1.95
CA ILE A 53 18.29 9.98 -1.32
C ILE A 53 18.29 10.25 0.19
N ASN A 54 17.47 9.50 0.93
CA ASN A 54 17.46 9.50 2.39
C ASN A 54 17.45 8.06 2.90
N ARG A 55 18.36 7.74 3.83
CA ARG A 55 18.45 6.43 4.50
C ARG A 55 17.16 6.01 5.23
N PHE A 56 16.31 6.98 5.56
CA PHE A 56 15.02 6.76 6.22
C PHE A 56 13.82 6.83 5.28
N ARG A 57 14.04 6.90 3.95
CA ARG A 57 12.96 7.02 2.96
C ARG A 57 11.87 5.97 3.17
N LYS A 58 12.26 4.72 3.41
CA LYS A 58 11.34 3.60 3.64
C LYS A 58 10.44 3.83 4.86
N ILE A 59 10.99 4.35 5.97
CA ILE A 59 10.24 4.62 7.21
C ILE A 59 9.24 5.76 6.96
N PHE A 60 9.66 6.83 6.27
CA PHE A 60 8.76 7.93 5.97
C PHE A 60 7.60 7.52 5.05
N ILE A 61 7.88 6.69 4.04
CA ILE A 61 6.86 6.12 3.16
C ILE A 61 5.88 5.26 3.98
N GLU A 62 6.37 4.38 4.83
CA GLU A 62 5.52 3.56 5.71
C GLU A 62 4.63 4.43 6.61
N MET A 63 5.23 5.40 7.33
CA MET A 63 4.47 6.28 8.22
C MET A 63 3.38 7.06 7.49
N LYS A 64 3.71 7.60 6.31
CA LYS A 64 2.75 8.39 5.53
C LYS A 64 1.64 7.50 4.94
N ALA A 65 1.98 6.33 4.44
CA ALA A 65 1.00 5.37 3.93
C ALA A 65 0.04 4.91 5.05
N VAL A 66 0.55 4.64 6.26
CA VAL A 66 -0.30 4.32 7.42
C VAL A 66 -1.23 5.47 7.78
N GLU A 67 -0.72 6.70 7.81
CA GLU A 67 -1.53 7.90 8.10
C GLU A 67 -2.68 8.04 7.09
N GLU A 68 -2.38 7.99 5.80
CA GLU A 68 -3.38 8.12 4.75
C GLU A 68 -4.39 6.98 4.77
N LEU A 69 -3.95 5.73 4.96
CA LEU A 69 -4.86 4.59 5.07
C LEU A 69 -5.77 4.69 6.29
N ARG A 70 -5.28 5.22 7.42
CA ARG A 70 -6.13 5.51 8.58
C ARG A 70 -7.14 6.62 8.31
N THR A 71 -6.75 7.67 7.59
CA THR A 71 -7.69 8.71 7.15
C THR A 71 -8.73 8.14 6.18
N PHE A 72 -8.35 7.25 5.26
CA PHE A 72 -9.27 6.54 4.38
C PHE A 72 -10.21 5.61 5.16
N GLU A 73 -9.70 4.89 6.17
CA GLU A 73 -10.53 4.09 7.08
C GLU A 73 -11.52 4.96 7.85
N ALA A 74 -11.06 6.08 8.43
CA ALA A 74 -11.88 6.97 9.25
C ALA A 74 -12.90 7.80 8.43
N SER A 75 -12.58 8.11 7.17
CA SER A 75 -13.47 8.84 6.25
C SER A 75 -14.52 7.95 5.60
N ARG A 76 -14.38 6.62 5.67
CA ARG A 76 -15.45 5.70 5.30
C ARG A 76 -16.57 5.80 6.34
N PRO A 77 -17.78 6.24 5.97
CA PRO A 77 -18.88 6.34 6.92
C PRO A 77 -19.18 4.96 7.49
N SER A 78 -19.04 4.83 8.81
CA SER A 78 -19.37 3.65 9.61
C SER A 78 -20.85 3.23 9.54
N HIS A 79 -21.69 3.96 8.81
CA HIS A 79 -23.13 3.74 8.68
C HIS A 79 -23.55 2.77 7.55
N LEU A 80 -22.64 2.30 6.69
CA LEU A 80 -22.98 1.37 5.59
C LEU A 80 -22.67 -0.11 5.87
N MET A 81 -22.25 -0.47 7.09
CA MET A 81 -21.93 -1.86 7.48
C MET A 81 -22.95 -2.43 8.48
N ALA A 82 -24.22 -2.11 8.30
CA ALA A 82 -25.34 -2.83 8.91
C ALA A 82 -26.43 -3.06 7.84
N ALA A 83 -26.25 -4.08 7.01
CA ALA A 83 -27.31 -4.76 6.26
C ALA A 83 -26.80 -6.12 5.77
#